data_AF-A0A2N1JNT6-F1
#
_entry.id   AF-A0A2N1JNT6-F1
#
_cell.length_a   1.000
_cell.length_b   1.000
_cell.length_c   1.000
_cell.angle_alpha   90.00
_cell.angle_beta   90.00
_cell.angle_gamma   90.00
#
_symmetry.space_group_name_H-M   'P 1'
#
loop_
_entity.id
_entity.type
_entity.pdbx_description
1 polymer ?
#
loop_
_entity_poly.entity_id
_entity_poly.type
_entity_poly.pdbx_seq_one_letter_code
_entity_poly.pdbx_strand_id
1 'polypeptide(L)'
;MTRSDETGDGTQFTAASKAPATSDTFSSSTPYGICEYFAAGSISREQLIDELVRFPYVPGGTTDGYDSLLVDPSGTWSEVADAARRGVIDDAVYAEVFRRRHPEYAAAIAAE
;
A
#
# COMPACT_ATOMS: atom_id res chain seq x y z
N MET A 1 -58.30 -22.26 -1.57
CA MET A 1 -57.51 -22.97 -0.54
C MET A 1 -56.65 -23.98 -1.29
N THR A 2 -55.33 -23.94 -1.38
CA THR A 2 -54.27 -23.46 -0.48
C THR A 2 -53.05 -23.04 -1.31
N ARG A 3 -52.51 -21.85 -1.04
CA ARG A 3 -51.21 -21.38 -1.54
C ARG A 3 -50.18 -21.86 -0.52
N SER A 4 -49.36 -22.84 -0.88
CA SER A 4 -48.28 -23.34 -0.02
C SER A 4 -47.06 -22.41 -0.10
N ASP A 5 -46.87 -21.72 1.01
CA ASP A 5 -45.65 -21.38 1.75
C ASP A 5 -44.31 -21.59 1.01
N GLU A 6 -43.57 -20.51 0.71
CA GLU A 6 -42.60 -19.85 1.60
C GLU A 6 -41.19 -20.48 1.45
N THR A 7 -40.52 -20.15 0.35
CA THR A 7 -39.06 -20.33 0.22
C THR A 7 -38.41 -19.01 0.60
N GLY A 8 -37.97 -18.91 1.85
CA GLY A 8 -37.02 -17.89 2.27
C GLY A 8 -35.68 -18.12 1.59
N ASP A 9 -35.41 -17.39 0.51
CA ASP A 9 -34.06 -17.27 -0.04
C ASP A 9 -33.30 -16.29 0.86
N GLY A 10 -32.77 -16.85 1.96
CA GLY A 10 -31.86 -16.14 2.83
C GLY A 10 -30.64 -15.73 2.04
N THR A 11 -30.46 -14.42 1.89
CA THR A 11 -29.25 -13.78 1.38
C THR A 11 -28.01 -14.46 1.95
N GLN A 12 -27.42 -15.38 1.18
CA GLN A 12 -26.06 -15.81 1.44
C GLN A 12 -25.17 -14.66 0.99
N PHE A 13 -24.80 -13.80 1.94
CA PHE A 13 -23.57 -13.03 1.83
C PHE A 13 -22.42 -14.05 1.82
N THR A 14 -22.10 -14.57 0.63
CA THR A 14 -20.84 -15.26 0.43
C THR A 14 -19.76 -14.21 0.59
N ALA A 15 -19.11 -14.26 1.76
CA ALA A 15 -17.92 -13.50 2.05
C ALA A 15 -16.95 -13.70 0.89
N ALA A 16 -16.75 -12.64 0.11
CA ALA A 16 -15.68 -12.57 -0.86
C ALA A 16 -14.38 -12.66 -0.04
N SER A 17 -13.87 -13.88 0.09
CA SER A 17 -12.47 -14.11 0.39
C SER A 17 -11.74 -13.51 -0.79
N LYS A 18 -11.39 -12.22 -0.68
CA LYS A 18 -10.58 -11.48 -1.65
C LYS A 18 -9.21 -12.13 -1.61
N ALA A 19 -9.05 -13.20 -2.38
CA ALA A 19 -7.75 -13.68 -2.79
C ALA A 19 -6.97 -12.47 -3.33
N PRO A 20 -5.68 -12.31 -2.98
CA PRO A 20 -4.91 -11.16 -3.42
C PRO A 20 -4.90 -11.20 -4.95
N ALA A 21 -5.61 -10.26 -5.57
CA ALA A 21 -5.60 -10.08 -7.00
C ALA A 21 -4.14 -9.77 -7.37
N THR A 22 -3.49 -10.78 -7.94
CA THR A 22 -2.27 -10.75 -8.75
C THR A 22 -1.49 -9.42 -8.71
N SER A 23 -0.40 -9.41 -7.95
CA SER A 23 0.60 -8.32 -7.86
C SER A 23 1.20 -7.92 -9.22
N ASP A 24 0.96 -8.69 -10.29
CA ASP A 24 1.35 -8.36 -11.66
C ASP A 24 0.74 -7.04 -12.17
N THR A 25 -0.47 -6.66 -11.73
CA THR A 25 -1.10 -5.40 -12.17
C THR A 25 -0.32 -4.17 -11.70
N PHE A 26 0.42 -4.28 -10.59
CA PHE A 26 1.17 -3.17 -10.00
C PHE A 26 2.67 -3.22 -10.28
N SER A 27 3.17 -4.31 -10.89
CA SER A 27 4.59 -4.50 -11.17
C SER A 27 5.17 -3.48 -12.17
N SER A 28 4.33 -2.69 -12.86
CA SER A 28 4.73 -1.55 -13.70
C SER A 28 4.34 -0.18 -13.15
N SER A 29 3.69 -0.11 -11.99
CA SER A 29 3.30 1.16 -11.36
C SER A 29 4.45 1.69 -10.51
N THR A 30 4.66 3.00 -10.48
CA THR A 30 5.60 3.60 -9.55
C THR A 30 5.06 3.50 -8.11
N PRO A 31 5.91 3.54 -7.07
CA PRO A 31 5.47 3.62 -5.67
C PRO A 31 4.41 4.68 -5.43
N TYR A 32 4.57 5.86 -6.05
CA TYR A 32 3.54 6.91 -5.99
C TYR A 32 2.22 6.47 -6.63
N GLY A 33 2.26 5.85 -7.81
CA GLY A 33 1.06 5.32 -8.47
C GLY A 33 0.32 4.28 -7.64
N ILE A 34 1.04 3.40 -6.92
CA ILE A 34 0.43 2.43 -5.99
C ILE A 34 -0.32 3.18 -4.87
N CYS A 35 0.25 4.25 -4.32
CA CYS A 35 -0.43 5.11 -3.34
C CYS A 35 -1.68 5.78 -3.91
N GLU A 36 -1.66 6.22 -5.17
CA GLU A 36 -2.83 6.81 -5.82
C GLU A 36 -3.98 5.82 -5.99
N TYR A 37 -3.69 4.54 -6.30
CA TYR A 37 -4.71 3.49 -6.32
C TYR A 37 -5.38 3.30 -4.95
N PHE A 38 -4.62 3.45 -3.85
CA PHE A 38 -5.18 3.41 -2.50
C PHE A 38 -6.06 4.64 -2.22
N ALA A 39 -5.59 5.84 -2.55
CA ALA A 39 -6.37 7.07 -2.37
C ALA A 39 -7.67 7.07 -3.20
N ALA A 40 -7.67 6.42 -4.36
CA ALA A 40 -8.85 6.19 -5.18
C ALA A 40 -9.77 5.07 -4.65
N GLY A 41 -9.40 4.37 -3.57
CA GLY A 41 -10.15 3.25 -2.99
C GLY A 41 -10.10 1.96 -3.81
N SER A 42 -9.18 1.85 -4.78
CA SER A 42 -9.04 0.67 -5.65
C SER A 42 -8.34 -0.50 -4.96
N ILE A 43 -7.48 -0.20 -3.99
CA ILE A 43 -6.78 -1.19 -3.16
C ILE A 43 -6.99 -0.92 -1.68
N SER A 44 -6.90 -1.96 -0.84
CA SER A 44 -6.97 -1.80 0.62
C SER A 44 -5.63 -1.36 1.20
N ARG A 45 -5.62 -0.95 2.47
CA ARG A 45 -4.40 -0.58 3.20
C ARG A 45 -3.40 -1.75 3.26
N GLU A 46 -3.90 -2.96 3.47
CA GLU A 46 -3.07 -4.16 3.55
C GLU A 46 -2.42 -4.46 2.20
N GLN A 47 -3.19 -4.35 1.11
CA GLN A 47 -2.69 -4.54 -0.25
C GLN A 47 -1.69 -3.46 -0.62
N LEU A 48 -1.93 -2.19 -0.26
CA LEU A 48 -0.97 -1.10 -0.42
C LEU A 48 0.36 -1.43 0.26
N ILE A 49 0.32 -1.84 1.54
CA ILE A 49 1.52 -2.15 2.30
C ILE A 49 2.27 -3.33 1.66
N ASP A 50 1.57 -4.39 1.27
CA ASP A 50 2.21 -5.57 0.68
C ASP A 50 2.89 -5.24 -0.65
N GLU A 51 2.26 -4.44 -1.51
CA GLU A 51 2.85 -3.99 -2.77
C GLU A 51 4.06 -3.06 -2.52
N LEU A 52 3.93 -2.06 -1.64
CA LEU A 52 5.03 -1.17 -1.27
C LEU A 52 6.16 -1.86 -0.50
N VAL A 53 5.93 -3.01 0.13
CA VAL A 53 6.99 -3.81 0.78
C VAL A 53 7.70 -4.73 -0.21
N ARG A 54 7.04 -5.14 -1.30
CA ARG A 54 7.62 -6.01 -2.33
C ARG A 54 8.25 -5.26 -3.50
N PHE A 55 7.87 -3.99 -3.70
CA PHE A 55 8.35 -3.16 -4.80
C PHE A 55 9.89 -3.14 -4.95
N PRO A 56 10.46 -3.39 -6.13
CA PRO A 56 11.90 -3.32 -6.33
C PRO A 56 12.37 -1.87 -6.45
N TYR A 57 12.53 -1.16 -5.32
CA TYR A 57 12.95 0.24 -5.32
C TYR A 57 14.30 0.42 -6.01
N VAL A 58 14.35 1.38 -6.93
CA VAL A 58 15.60 1.85 -7.52
C VAL A 58 16.34 2.69 -6.48
N PRO A 59 17.67 2.57 -6.34
CA PRO A 59 18.44 3.50 -5.54
C PRO A 59 18.19 4.93 -6.01
N GLY A 60 17.66 5.78 -5.14
CA GLY A 60 17.56 7.21 -5.38
C GLY A 60 18.92 7.89 -5.29
N GLY A 61 18.98 9.15 -5.67
CA GLY A 61 20.11 10.00 -5.29
C GLY A 61 20.19 10.06 -3.77
N THR A 62 21.40 10.08 -3.21
CA THR A 62 21.59 10.42 -1.80
C THR A 62 21.23 11.89 -1.61
N THR A 63 19.97 12.19 -1.30
CA THR A 63 19.58 13.54 -0.90
C THR A 63 19.40 13.54 0.61
N ASP A 64 19.93 14.56 1.28
CA ASP A 64 19.75 14.80 2.71
C ASP A 64 18.34 15.34 3.05
N GLY A 65 17.42 15.30 2.09
CA GLY A 65 16.06 15.82 2.19
C GLY A 65 15.91 17.31 1.89
N TYR A 66 17.00 18.05 1.64
CA TYR A 66 16.98 19.49 1.37
C TYR A 66 17.43 19.90 -0.03
N ASP A 67 17.94 18.98 -0.84
CA ASP A 67 18.25 19.24 -2.26
C ASP A 67 16.96 19.28 -3.11
N SER A 68 16.17 20.35 -2.96
CA SER A 68 14.93 20.60 -3.70
C SER A 68 15.10 20.73 -5.23
N LEU A 69 16.32 20.61 -5.73
CA LEU A 69 16.66 20.68 -7.16
C LEU A 69 16.92 19.30 -7.77
N LEU A 70 17.06 18.24 -6.96
CA LEU A 70 17.21 16.87 -7.44
C LEU A 70 15.85 16.19 -7.50
N VAL A 71 15.39 15.93 -8.73
CA VAL A 71 14.23 15.07 -8.97
C VAL A 71 14.74 13.63 -9.04
N ASP A 72 14.40 12.82 -8.04
CA ASP A 72 14.70 11.40 -8.06
C ASP A 72 13.98 10.72 -9.23
N PRO A 73 14.58 9.69 -9.85
CA PRO A 73 13.90 8.90 -10.86
C PRO A 73 12.67 8.19 -10.26
N SER A 74 11.70 7.89 -11.13
CA SER A 74 10.56 7.04 -10.75
C SER A 74 11.01 5.67 -10.26
N GLY A 75 10.30 5.12 -9.27
CA GLY A 75 10.65 3.85 -8.64
C GLY A 75 11.53 3.99 -7.40
N THR A 76 11.83 5.20 -6.95
CA THR A 76 12.63 5.46 -5.74
C THR A 76 11.76 5.52 -4.48
N TRP A 77 12.38 5.40 -3.30
CA TRP A 77 11.67 5.56 -2.02
C TRP A 77 11.08 6.97 -1.83
N SER A 78 11.69 7.98 -2.46
CA SER A 78 11.25 9.37 -2.42
C SER A 78 9.80 9.54 -2.88
N GLU A 79 9.31 8.70 -3.78
CA GLU A 79 7.90 8.69 -4.19
C GLU A 79 6.92 8.27 -3.08
N VAL A 80 7.34 7.41 -2.14
CA VAL A 80 6.53 7.05 -0.95
C VAL A 80 6.54 8.21 0.06
N ALA A 81 7.70 8.83 0.25
CA ALA A 81 7.83 10.01 1.12
C ALA A 81 7.02 11.21 0.60
N ASP A 82 7.01 11.41 -0.72
CA ASP A 82 6.19 12.41 -1.38
C ASP A 82 4.70 12.13 -1.25
N ALA A 83 4.28 10.86 -1.37
CA ALA A 83 2.90 10.46 -1.14
C ALA A 83 2.44 10.80 0.29
N ALA A 84 3.28 10.57 1.30
CA ALA A 84 3.00 10.95 2.68
C ALA A 84 2.93 12.48 2.85
N ARG A 85 3.93 13.22 2.32
CA ARG A 85 3.98 14.69 2.38
C ARG A 85 2.76 15.36 1.74
N ARG A 86 2.23 14.75 0.66
CA ARG A 86 1.05 15.22 -0.07
C ARG A 86 -0.28 14.73 0.54
N GLY A 87 -0.23 13.88 1.57
CA GLY A 87 -1.41 13.32 2.23
C GLY A 87 -2.14 12.24 1.41
N VAL A 88 -1.49 11.65 0.41
CA VAL A 88 -2.03 10.51 -0.36
C VAL A 88 -2.08 9.26 0.52
N ILE A 89 -1.09 9.11 1.40
CA ILE A 89 -1.05 8.10 2.47
C ILE A 89 -0.83 8.79 3.81
N ASP A 90 -1.27 8.14 4.89
CA ASP A 90 -0.98 8.62 6.25
C ASP A 90 0.42 8.23 6.73
N ASP A 91 0.93 8.96 7.72
CA ASP A 91 2.25 8.71 8.32
C ASP A 91 2.36 7.30 8.93
N ALA A 92 1.25 6.71 9.37
CA ALA A 92 1.24 5.36 9.92
C ALA A 92 1.42 4.29 8.83
N VAL A 93 0.92 4.50 7.61
CA VAL A 93 1.21 3.66 6.43
C VAL A 93 2.68 3.79 6.10
N TYR A 94 3.19 5.01 5.98
CA TYR A 94 4.61 5.25 5.68
C TYR A 94 5.51 4.53 6.69
N ALA A 95 5.27 4.73 7.98
CA ALA A 95 6.06 4.13 9.05
C ALA A 95 5.97 2.59 9.06
N GLU A 96 4.80 2.00 8.76
CA GLU A 96 4.63 0.55 8.67
C GLU A 96 5.43 -0.05 7.51
N VAL A 97 5.35 0.54 6.31
CA VAL A 97 6.12 0.09 5.14
C VAL A 97 7.61 0.22 5.43
N PHE A 98 8.05 1.35 5.98
CA PHE A 98 9.44 1.59 6.34
C PHE A 98 9.95 0.54 7.33
N ARG A 99 9.20 0.24 8.39
CA ARG A 99 9.58 -0.75 9.41
C ARG A 99 9.71 -2.16 8.85
N ARG A 100 8.81 -2.57 7.95
CA ARG A 100 8.86 -3.89 7.31
C ARG A 100 10.06 -4.05 6.37
N ARG A 101 10.48 -2.95 5.72
CA ARG A 101 11.66 -2.89 4.84
C ARG A 101 12.97 -2.82 5.61
N HIS A 102 12.96 -2.17 6.77
CA HIS A 102 14.12 -1.88 7.61
C HIS A 102 13.98 -2.49 9.01
N PRO A 103 13.92 -3.83 9.13
CA PRO A 103 13.78 -4.50 10.43
C PRO A 103 14.92 -4.17 11.40
N GLU A 104 16.11 -3.82 10.89
CA GLU A 104 17.27 -3.41 11.67
C GLU A 104 17.05 -2.11 12.47
N TYR A 105 16.24 -1.18 11.96
CA TYR A 105 15.88 0.06 12.66
C TYR A 105 14.83 -0.17 13.76
N ALA A 106 14.03 -1.24 13.63
CA ALA A 106 13.06 -1.62 14.66
C ALA A 106 13.72 -2.31 15.87
N ALA A 107 14.83 -3.03 15.65
CA ALA A 107 15.56 -3.70 16.73
C ALA A 107 16.34 -2.73 17.64
N ALA A 108 16.78 -1.59 17.11
CA ALA A 108 17.58 -0.61 17.85
C ALA A 108 16.77 0.16 18.93
N ILE A 109 15.46 0.28 18.77
CA ILE A 109 14.56 1.00 19.70
C ILE A 109 13.94 0.12 20.79
N ALA A 110 14.04 -1.21 20.68
CA ALA A 110 13.50 -2.16 21.67
C ALA A 110 14.53 -2.62 22.71
N ALA A 111 15.78 -2.14 22.61
CA ALA A 111 16.90 -2.54 23.45
C ALA A 111 17.29 -1.47 24.50
N GLU A 112 16.49 -0.43 24.70
CA GLU A 112 16.67 0.60 25.75
C GLU A 112 15.81 0.32 26.99
#